data_AF-A0A382ZCQ4-F1
#
_entry.id   AF-A0A382ZCQ4-F1
#
_cell.length_a   1.000
_cell.length_b   1.000
_cell.length_c   1.000
_cell.angle_alpha   90.00
_cell.angle_beta   90.00
_cell.angle_gamma   90.00
#
_symmetry.space_group_name_H-M   'P 1'
#
loop_
_entity.id
_entity.type
_entity.pdbx_description
1 polymer ?
#
loop_
_entity_poly.entity_id
_entity_poly.type
_entity_poly.pdbx_seq_one_letter_code
_entity_poly.pdbx_strand_id
1 'polypeptide(L)'
;MTDKIAPVFVDNSSRLPLLNDHGRAFVGLQNSSSPELVERVKCLFEYLNERLGFSDSTEGKENQKCFNVLLRSIYPEVMIDLADLIYAQHERLAVHLSFDHININLKKDLGKNHGPLEETNQKMAQLFYQLVRTVVGNSVLKQDFEIIRLLGESYSYYLYQTENFP
;
A
#
# COMPACT_ATOMS: atom_id res chain seq x y z
N MET A 1 -0.65 -29.79 -7.81
CA MET A 1 0.69 -29.18 -7.92
C MET A 1 0.67 -27.92 -7.08
N THR A 2 1.27 -27.96 -5.89
CA THR A 2 1.52 -26.76 -5.09
C THR A 2 2.80 -26.13 -5.63
N ASP A 3 2.68 -25.31 -6.67
CA ASP A 3 3.76 -24.38 -6.99
C ASP A 3 3.95 -23.51 -5.75
N LYS A 4 5.08 -23.71 -5.07
CA LYS A 4 5.56 -22.79 -4.03
C LYS A 4 5.87 -21.49 -4.75
N ILE A 5 4.87 -20.65 -4.94
CA ILE A 5 5.05 -19.28 -5.40
C ILE A 5 5.99 -18.63 -4.38
N ALA A 6 7.17 -18.22 -4.83
CA ALA A 6 8.13 -17.56 -3.98
C ALA A 6 7.47 -16.31 -3.38
N PRO A 7 7.64 -16.05 -2.07
CA PRO A 7 7.04 -14.87 -1.45
C PRO A 7 7.64 -13.61 -2.07
N VAL A 8 6.76 -12.72 -2.54
CA VAL A 8 7.16 -11.43 -3.14
C VAL A 8 7.84 -10.54 -2.09
N PHE A 9 7.26 -10.51 -0.89
CA PHE A 9 7.80 -9.78 0.25
C PHE A 9 8.57 -10.74 1.15
N VAL A 10 9.79 -10.34 1.52
CA VAL A 10 10.70 -11.11 2.37
C VAL A 10 11.04 -10.32 3.62
N ASP A 11 11.37 -11.01 4.70
CA ASP A 11 11.69 -10.44 6.02
C ASP A 11 13.16 -10.65 6.43
N ASN A 12 13.98 -11.28 5.58
CA ASN A 12 15.38 -11.53 5.86
C ASN A 12 16.23 -10.24 5.89
N SER A 13 17.42 -10.32 6.50
CA SER A 13 18.32 -9.18 6.69
C SER A 13 19.01 -8.68 5.41
N SER A 14 19.06 -9.49 4.36
CA SER A 14 19.66 -9.15 3.07
C SER A 14 18.68 -8.54 2.07
N ARG A 15 17.44 -8.27 2.49
CA ARG A 15 16.39 -7.76 1.62
C ARG A 15 16.68 -6.32 1.17
N LEU A 16 16.23 -6.00 -0.03
CA LEU A 16 16.03 -4.62 -0.46
C LEU A 16 14.90 -4.01 0.37
N PRO A 17 14.97 -2.71 0.71
CA PRO A 17 13.93 -2.07 1.52
C PRO A 17 12.57 -2.07 0.81
N LEU A 18 11.48 -2.07 1.57
CA LEU A 18 10.13 -1.89 1.04
C LEU A 18 9.98 -0.53 0.35
N LEU A 19 10.51 0.51 1.00
CA LEU A 19 10.51 1.91 0.57
C LEU A 19 11.90 2.36 0.14
N ASN A 20 11.98 3.01 -1.01
CA ASN A 20 13.12 3.82 -1.42
C ASN A 20 12.74 5.30 -1.48
N ASP A 21 13.70 6.18 -1.78
CA ASP A 21 13.48 7.62 -1.84
C ASP A 21 12.39 8.03 -2.85
N HIS A 22 12.20 7.25 -3.91
CA HIS A 22 11.17 7.51 -4.91
C HIS A 22 9.76 7.30 -4.35
N GLY A 23 9.52 6.18 -3.65
CA GLY A 23 8.24 5.89 -3.01
C GLY A 23 7.99 6.75 -1.76
N ARG A 24 9.04 7.00 -0.96
CA ARG A 24 9.01 7.82 0.26
C ARG A 24 8.60 9.28 0.00
N ALA A 25 8.63 9.73 -1.25
CA ALA A 25 8.13 11.05 -1.61
C ALA A 25 6.61 11.22 -1.44
N PHE A 26 5.83 10.12 -1.53
CA PHE A 26 4.37 10.11 -1.36
C PHE A 26 3.64 11.29 -2.04
N VAL A 27 3.98 11.57 -3.30
CA VAL A 27 3.46 12.73 -4.06
C VAL A 27 1.92 12.72 -4.14
N GLY A 28 1.30 11.55 -4.26
CA GLY A 28 -0.14 11.39 -4.30
C GLY A 28 -0.88 11.81 -3.02
N LEU A 29 -0.16 11.93 -1.90
CA LEU A 29 -0.71 12.42 -0.63
C LEU A 29 -0.61 13.94 -0.49
N GLN A 30 0.12 14.63 -1.39
CA GLN A 30 0.27 16.08 -1.33
C GLN A 30 -1.07 16.78 -1.56
N ASN A 31 -1.35 17.82 -0.77
CA ASN A 31 -2.59 18.60 -0.81
C ASN A 31 -3.86 17.80 -0.47
N SER A 32 -3.74 16.65 0.20
CA SER A 32 -4.91 15.96 0.75
C SER A 32 -5.61 16.83 1.79
N SER A 33 -6.95 16.73 1.83
CA SER A 33 -7.79 17.36 2.86
C SER A 33 -7.72 16.66 4.22
N SER A 34 -7.10 15.49 4.31
CA SER A 34 -7.06 14.65 5.52
C SER A 34 -5.60 14.42 5.96
N PRO A 35 -4.93 15.42 6.56
CA PRO A 35 -3.52 15.34 6.94
C PRO A 35 -3.23 14.20 7.94
N GLU A 36 -4.21 13.83 8.77
CA GLU A 36 -4.09 12.72 9.71
C GLU A 36 -3.99 11.38 8.99
N LEU A 37 -4.77 11.17 7.91
CA LEU A 37 -4.67 9.95 7.09
C LEU A 37 -3.35 9.93 6.32
N VAL A 38 -2.91 11.09 5.81
CA VAL A 38 -1.59 11.21 5.14
C VAL A 38 -0.48 10.75 6.07
N GLU A 39 -0.46 11.23 7.31
CA GLU A 39 0.58 10.87 8.26
C GLU A 39 0.51 9.38 8.61
N ARG A 40 -0.69 8.83 8.81
CA ARG A 40 -0.86 7.40 9.09
C ARG A 40 -0.42 6.50 7.93
N VAL A 41 -0.64 6.89 6.67
CA VAL A 41 -0.10 6.17 5.50
C VAL A 41 1.42 6.11 5.57
N LYS A 42 2.07 7.26 5.80
CA LYS A 42 3.54 7.33 5.90
C LYS A 42 4.05 6.46 7.05
N CYS A 43 3.47 6.62 8.24
CA CYS A 43 3.83 5.83 9.42
C CYS A 43 3.70 4.33 9.16
N LEU A 44 2.59 3.87 8.55
CA LEU A 44 2.39 2.46 8.27
C LEU A 44 3.47 1.91 7.33
N PHE A 45 3.75 2.59 6.22
CA PHE A 45 4.72 2.07 5.24
C PHE A 45 6.16 2.19 5.72
N GLU A 46 6.52 3.21 6.52
CA GLU A 46 7.82 3.26 7.20
C GLU A 46 7.96 2.12 8.21
N TYR A 47 6.91 1.86 9.01
CA TYR A 47 6.91 0.76 9.97
C TYR A 47 7.01 -0.61 9.30
N LEU A 48 6.32 -0.81 8.18
CA LEU A 48 6.42 -2.03 7.37
C LEU A 48 7.78 -2.15 6.69
N ASN A 49 8.45 -1.05 6.33
CA ASN A 49 9.77 -1.07 5.70
C ASN A 49 10.85 -1.68 6.62
N GLU A 50 10.72 -1.51 7.93
CA GLU A 50 11.60 -2.15 8.92
C GLU A 50 11.42 -3.68 9.02
N ARG A 51 10.30 -4.21 8.51
CA ARG A 51 9.88 -5.62 8.68
C ARG A 51 9.89 -6.40 7.37
N LEU A 52 9.52 -5.74 6.28
CA LEU A 52 9.35 -6.32 4.95
C LEU A 52 10.26 -5.64 3.93
N GLY A 53 10.40 -6.29 2.80
CA GLY A 53 11.19 -5.79 1.68
C GLY A 53 11.14 -6.76 0.51
N PHE A 54 12.06 -6.61 -0.43
CA PHE A 54 12.12 -7.42 -1.65
C PHE A 54 13.43 -8.21 -1.71
N SER A 55 13.44 -9.32 -2.45
CA SER A 55 14.69 -10.04 -2.70
C SER A 55 15.64 -9.19 -3.57
N ASP A 56 16.96 -9.33 -3.38
CA ASP A 56 17.97 -8.72 -4.26
C ASP A 56 18.15 -9.51 -5.57
N SER A 57 17.02 -9.85 -6.21
CA SER A 57 16.95 -10.50 -7.52
C SER A 57 16.47 -9.50 -8.58
N THR A 58 16.59 -9.85 -9.86
CA THR A 58 16.05 -9.01 -10.95
C THR A 58 14.55 -8.76 -10.77
N GLU A 59 13.78 -9.81 -10.48
CA GLU A 59 12.35 -9.70 -10.23
C GLU A 59 12.05 -8.88 -8.96
N GLY A 60 12.81 -9.09 -7.89
CA GLY A 60 12.67 -8.33 -6.66
C GLY A 60 12.91 -6.82 -6.83
N LYS A 61 13.91 -6.44 -7.63
CA LYS A 61 14.18 -5.04 -8.01
C LYS A 61 13.05 -4.43 -8.83
N GLU A 62 12.51 -5.17 -9.78
CA GLU A 62 11.37 -4.71 -10.57
C GLU A 62 10.10 -4.56 -9.73
N ASN A 63 9.85 -5.49 -8.82
CA ASN A 63 8.74 -5.45 -7.89
C ASN A 63 8.89 -4.27 -6.92
N GLN A 64 10.09 -4.06 -6.36
CA GLN A 64 10.38 -2.88 -5.54
C GLN A 64 10.11 -1.59 -6.30
N LYS A 65 10.60 -1.48 -7.54
CA LYS A 65 10.38 -0.30 -8.38
C LYS A 65 8.89 -0.05 -8.61
N CYS A 66 8.14 -1.06 -9.05
CA CYS A 66 6.70 -0.93 -9.30
C CYS A 66 5.92 -0.58 -8.02
N PHE A 67 6.26 -1.21 -6.90
CA PHE A 67 5.64 -0.92 -5.61
C PHE A 67 5.92 0.51 -5.13
N ASN A 68 7.13 1.02 -5.33
CA ASN A 68 7.45 2.40 -4.97
C ASN A 68 6.79 3.43 -5.89
N VAL A 69 6.54 3.09 -7.16
CA VAL A 69 5.68 3.93 -8.02
C VAL A 69 4.25 3.97 -7.46
N LEU A 70 3.70 2.81 -7.04
CA LEU A 70 2.38 2.76 -6.40
C LEU A 70 2.33 3.68 -5.18
N LEU A 71 3.25 3.50 -4.23
CA LEU A 71 3.29 4.28 -2.99
C LEU A 71 3.48 5.78 -3.23
N ARG A 72 4.31 6.15 -4.23
CA ARG A 72 4.47 7.55 -4.63
C ARG A 72 3.15 8.18 -5.08
N SER A 73 2.28 7.42 -5.75
CA SER A 73 1.00 7.88 -6.30
C SER A 73 -0.23 7.59 -5.44
N ILE A 74 -0.03 7.00 -4.26
CA ILE A 74 -1.11 6.51 -3.40
C ILE A 74 -1.99 7.65 -2.88
N TYR A 75 -3.21 7.32 -2.47
CA TYR A 75 -4.18 8.24 -1.86
C TYR A 75 -4.40 7.89 -0.37
N PRO A 76 -4.85 8.83 0.47
CA PRO A 76 -4.96 8.63 1.93
C PRO A 76 -5.88 7.47 2.35
N GLU A 77 -7.00 7.29 1.65
CA GLU A 77 -8.02 6.28 1.95
C GLU A 77 -7.53 4.83 1.71
N VAL A 78 -6.32 4.64 1.18
CA VAL A 78 -5.67 3.32 1.12
C VAL A 78 -5.59 2.64 2.48
N MET A 79 -5.54 3.42 3.57
CA MET A 79 -5.59 2.87 4.94
C MET A 79 -6.88 2.10 5.21
N ILE A 80 -7.99 2.55 4.62
CA ILE A 80 -9.31 1.94 4.75
C ILE A 80 -9.34 0.65 3.92
N ASP A 81 -8.82 0.71 2.69
CA ASP A 81 -8.70 -0.48 1.85
C ASP A 81 -7.85 -1.57 2.54
N LEU A 82 -6.74 -1.18 3.17
CA LEU A 82 -5.90 -2.11 3.92
C LEU A 82 -6.61 -2.66 5.17
N ALA A 83 -7.32 -1.81 5.93
CA ALA A 83 -8.07 -2.24 7.10
C ALA A 83 -9.15 -3.26 6.72
N ASP A 84 -9.91 -2.97 5.66
CA ASP A 84 -10.94 -3.85 5.11
C ASP A 84 -10.35 -5.19 4.66
N LEU A 85 -9.24 -5.15 3.90
CA LEU A 85 -8.63 -6.36 3.35
C LEU A 85 -7.92 -7.23 4.40
N ILE A 86 -7.35 -6.64 5.46
CA ILE A 86 -6.60 -7.37 6.49
C ILE A 86 -7.51 -7.88 7.61
N TYR A 87 -8.48 -7.06 8.04
CA TYR A 87 -9.31 -7.33 9.22
C TYR A 87 -10.80 -7.48 8.92
N ALA A 88 -11.22 -7.42 7.65
CA ALA A 88 -12.62 -7.57 7.24
C ALA A 88 -13.57 -6.61 7.98
N GLN A 89 -13.15 -5.36 8.17
CA GLN A 89 -13.96 -4.29 8.76
C GLN A 89 -15.01 -3.80 7.74
N HIS A 90 -15.99 -4.64 7.40
CA HIS A 90 -16.93 -4.34 6.32
C HIS A 90 -18.00 -3.30 6.69
N GLU A 91 -18.02 -2.17 5.96
CA GLU A 91 -19.21 -1.36 5.65
C GLU A 91 -19.17 -0.68 4.25
N ARG A 92 -18.27 -1.05 3.33
CA ARG A 92 -18.14 -0.40 2.01
C ARG A 92 -18.30 -1.33 0.80
N LEU A 93 -18.90 -0.77 -0.26
CA LEU A 93 -18.98 -1.39 -1.59
C LEU A 93 -17.58 -1.48 -2.22
N ALA A 94 -16.87 -2.56 -1.89
CA ALA A 94 -15.89 -3.34 -2.67
C ALA A 94 -15.05 -2.68 -3.80
N VAL A 95 -14.59 -1.43 -3.65
CA VAL A 95 -13.52 -0.87 -4.51
C VAL A 95 -12.27 -0.71 -3.66
N HIS A 96 -11.42 -1.74 -3.66
CA HIS A 96 -10.10 -1.69 -3.05
C HIS A 96 -9.08 -1.24 -4.09
N LEU A 97 -8.22 -0.28 -3.74
CA LEU A 97 -7.16 0.26 -4.60
C LEU A 97 -7.71 0.95 -5.87
N SER A 98 -8.16 2.19 -5.70
CA SER A 98 -8.68 3.07 -6.77
C SER A 98 -7.58 3.49 -7.75
N PHE A 99 -7.54 2.82 -8.90
CA PHE A 99 -6.66 3.22 -10.00
C PHE A 99 -7.03 4.55 -10.64
N ASP A 100 -8.26 5.05 -10.46
CA ASP A 100 -8.61 6.38 -10.91
C ASP A 100 -7.81 7.44 -10.15
N HIS A 101 -7.76 7.35 -8.81
CA HIS A 101 -6.94 8.24 -8.00
C HIS A 101 -5.44 8.08 -8.28
N ILE A 102 -4.96 6.83 -8.32
CA ILE A 102 -3.56 6.51 -8.58
C ILE A 102 -3.12 7.07 -9.95
N ASN A 103 -3.90 6.82 -11.00
CA ASN A 103 -3.57 7.28 -12.35
C ASN A 103 -3.62 8.81 -12.46
N ILE A 104 -4.56 9.48 -11.78
CA ILE A 104 -4.57 10.95 -11.71
C ILE A 104 -3.26 11.46 -11.10
N ASN A 105 -2.80 10.85 -10.00
CA ASN A 105 -1.56 11.24 -9.33
C ASN A 105 -0.31 10.92 -10.17
N LEU A 106 -0.26 9.74 -10.81
CA LEU A 106 0.82 9.36 -11.72
C LEU A 106 0.93 10.32 -12.91
N LYS A 107 -0.19 10.70 -13.52
CA LYS A 107 -0.20 11.62 -14.67
C LYS A 107 0.29 13.02 -14.30
N LYS A 108 0.00 13.49 -13.08
CA LYS A 108 0.54 14.76 -12.57
C LYS A 108 2.06 14.71 -12.42
N ASP A 109 2.60 13.59 -11.96
CA ASP A 109 4.04 13.41 -11.73
C ASP A 109 4.82 13.13 -13.04
N LEU A 110 4.26 12.34 -13.96
CA LEU A 110 4.87 11.94 -15.23
C LEU A 110 4.67 12.97 -16.37
N GLY A 111 3.70 13.87 -16.24
CA GLY A 111 3.35 14.85 -17.27
C GLY A 111 2.73 14.25 -18.54
N LYS A 112 2.93 14.93 -19.68
CA LYS A 112 2.22 14.63 -20.95
C LYS A 112 2.71 13.37 -21.69
N ASN A 113 3.78 12.71 -21.24
CA ASN A 113 4.41 11.59 -21.95
C ASN A 113 4.24 10.25 -21.22
N HIS A 114 3.09 10.00 -20.62
CA HIS A 114 2.79 8.69 -20.04
C HIS A 114 2.23 7.75 -21.11
N GLY A 115 2.80 6.55 -21.21
CA GLY A 115 2.25 5.48 -22.03
C GLY A 115 1.00 4.85 -21.38
N PRO A 116 0.48 3.75 -21.97
CA PRO A 116 -0.59 2.97 -21.37
C PRO A 116 -0.20 2.51 -19.95
N LEU A 117 -1.11 2.65 -18.99
CA LEU A 117 -0.85 2.32 -17.58
C LEU A 117 -1.43 0.96 -17.18
N GLU A 118 -2.12 0.26 -18.08
CA GLU A 118 -2.85 -0.97 -17.79
C GLU A 118 -1.96 -2.07 -17.21
N GLU A 119 -0.83 -2.39 -17.86
CA GLU A 119 0.12 -3.39 -17.37
C GLU A 119 0.76 -3.00 -16.04
N THR A 120 1.06 -1.70 -15.89
CA THR A 120 1.62 -1.15 -14.65
C THR A 120 0.60 -1.28 -13.52
N ASN A 121 -0.66 -0.94 -13.77
CA ASN A 121 -1.76 -1.02 -12.81
C ASN A 121 -2.00 -2.47 -12.38
N GLN A 122 -1.97 -3.42 -13.31
CA GLN A 122 -2.08 -4.84 -12.99
C GLN A 122 -0.96 -5.29 -12.05
N LYS A 123 0.30 -4.92 -12.34
CA LYS A 123 1.44 -5.27 -11.49
C LYS A 123 1.33 -4.59 -10.11
N MET A 124 0.93 -3.32 -10.05
CA MET A 124 0.70 -2.62 -8.78
C MET A 124 -0.39 -3.29 -7.95
N ALA A 125 -1.51 -3.66 -8.56
CA ALA A 125 -2.61 -4.36 -7.89
C ALA A 125 -2.13 -5.69 -7.32
N GLN A 126 -1.42 -6.49 -8.12
CA GLN A 126 -0.85 -7.76 -7.69
C GLN A 126 0.07 -7.56 -6.48
N LEU A 127 0.98 -6.58 -6.51
CA LEU A 127 1.88 -6.31 -5.39
C LEU A 127 1.13 -5.85 -4.13
N PHE A 128 0.10 -5.01 -4.27
CA PHE A 128 -0.75 -4.57 -3.16
C PHE A 128 -1.49 -5.75 -2.50
N TYR A 129 -2.13 -6.61 -3.29
CA TYR A 129 -2.82 -7.78 -2.75
C TYR A 129 -1.85 -8.82 -2.18
N GLN A 130 -0.63 -8.93 -2.72
CA GLN A 130 0.41 -9.76 -2.12
C GLN A 130 0.90 -9.21 -0.77
N LEU A 131 0.94 -7.88 -0.60
CA LEU A 131 1.26 -7.28 0.70
C LEU A 131 0.19 -7.66 1.73
N VAL A 132 -1.08 -7.50 1.38
CA VAL A 132 -2.21 -7.90 2.23
C VAL A 132 -2.09 -9.38 2.61
N ARG A 133 -1.88 -10.27 1.63
CA ARG A 133 -1.71 -11.71 1.89
C ARG A 133 -0.52 -12.00 2.79
N THR A 134 0.57 -11.25 2.65
CA THR A 134 1.76 -11.36 3.50
C THR A 134 1.43 -10.99 4.93
N VAL A 135 0.74 -9.87 5.16
CA VAL A 135 0.33 -9.44 6.51
C VAL A 135 -0.65 -10.43 7.11
N VAL A 136 -1.69 -10.85 6.37
CA VAL A 136 -2.70 -11.80 6.86
C VAL A 136 -2.11 -13.20 7.13
N GLY A 137 -1.17 -13.65 6.31
CA GLY A 137 -0.52 -14.95 6.43
C GLY A 137 0.59 -15.01 7.50
N ASN A 138 1.09 -13.85 7.95
CA ASN A 138 2.10 -13.76 9.00
C ASN A 138 1.42 -13.37 10.33
N SER A 139 1.34 -14.31 11.28
CA SER A 139 0.68 -14.08 12.56
C SER A 139 1.30 -12.94 13.37
N VAL A 140 2.62 -12.74 13.27
CA VAL A 140 3.33 -11.65 13.95
C VAL A 140 2.88 -10.30 13.41
N LEU A 141 2.82 -10.14 12.08
CA LEU A 141 2.37 -8.89 11.46
C LEU A 141 0.86 -8.67 11.67
N LYS A 142 0.05 -9.71 11.52
CA LYS A 142 -1.41 -9.60 11.69
C LYS A 142 -1.81 -9.17 13.10
N GLN A 143 -1.05 -9.58 14.11
CA GLN A 143 -1.28 -9.26 15.52
C GLN A 143 -0.41 -8.10 16.02
N ASP A 144 0.36 -7.46 15.13
CA ASP A 144 1.23 -6.34 15.50
C ASP A 144 0.37 -5.15 15.93
N PHE A 145 0.60 -4.70 17.17
CA PHE A 145 -0.18 -3.64 17.79
C PHE A 145 -0.15 -2.34 16.99
N GLU A 146 0.99 -2.00 16.39
CA GLU A 146 1.14 -0.74 15.66
C GLU A 146 0.41 -0.79 14.31
N ILE A 147 0.43 -1.93 13.62
CA ILE A 147 -0.35 -2.15 12.40
C ILE A 147 -1.85 -2.05 12.71
N ILE A 148 -2.31 -2.76 13.76
CA ILE A 148 -3.71 -2.72 14.20
C ILE A 148 -4.12 -1.29 14.56
N ARG A 149 -3.29 -0.58 15.34
CA ARG A 149 -3.55 0.78 15.80
C ARG A 149 -3.66 1.75 14.62
N LEU A 150 -2.68 1.76 13.72
CA LEU A 150 -2.66 2.67 12.57
C LEU A 150 -3.86 2.45 11.64
N LEU A 151 -4.19 1.19 11.34
CA LEU A 151 -5.34 0.85 10.49
C LEU A 151 -6.67 1.16 11.19
N GLY A 152 -6.82 0.77 12.45
CA GLY A 152 -8.04 1.01 13.24
C GLY A 152 -8.32 2.50 13.46
N GLU A 153 -7.31 3.28 13.85
CA GLU A 153 -7.47 4.73 14.01
C GLU A 153 -7.80 5.42 12.69
N SER A 154 -7.21 4.98 11.58
CA SER A 154 -7.55 5.50 10.24
C SER A 154 -9.00 5.22 9.90
N TYR A 155 -9.48 4.01 10.19
CA TYR A 155 -10.87 3.62 9.97
C TYR A 155 -11.84 4.45 10.81
N SER A 156 -11.62 4.55 12.12
CA SER A 156 -12.46 5.37 13.01
C SER A 156 -12.47 6.84 12.60
N TYR A 157 -11.31 7.39 12.20
CA TYR A 157 -11.22 8.76 11.71
C TYR A 157 -12.02 8.95 10.42
N TYR A 158 -11.96 7.99 9.51
CA TYR A 158 -12.68 8.02 8.25
C TYR A 158 -14.20 8.00 8.44
N LEU A 159 -14.72 7.12 9.31
CA LEU A 159 -16.15 7.10 9.64
C LEU A 159 -16.60 8.43 10.24
N TYR A 160 -15.80 8.98 11.17
CA TYR A 160 -16.09 10.28 11.77
C TYR A 160 -16.15 11.42 10.74
N GLN A 161 -15.17 11.49 9.84
CA GLN A 161 -15.15 12.54 8.81
C GLN A 161 -16.28 12.43 7.80
N THR A 162 -16.71 11.21 7.47
CA THR A 162 -17.70 10.98 6.42
C THR A 162 -19.12 10.79 6.94
N GLU A 163 -19.31 10.88 8.25
CA GLU A 163 -20.58 10.61 8.94
C GLU A 163 -21.17 9.24 8.58
N ASN A 164 -20.35 8.33 8.04
CA ASN A 164 -20.74 6.97 7.70
C ASN A 164 -20.64 6.11 8.97
N PHE A 165 -21.61 6.26 9.87
CA PHE A 165 -21.77 5.36 11.01
C PHE A 165 -22.84 4.30 10.68
N PRO A 166 -22.67 3.04 11.14
CA PRO A 166 -23.68 1.98 11.04
C PRO A 166 -25.06 2.36 11.59
#